data_AF-A0AAX2HFA2-F1
#
_entry.id   AF-A0AAX2HFA2-F1
#
_cell.length_a   1.000
_cell.length_b   1.000
_cell.length_c   1.000
_cell.angle_alpha   90.00
_cell.angle_beta   90.00
_cell.angle_gamma   90.00
#
_symmetry.space_group_name_H-M   'P 1'
#
loop_
_entity.id
_entity.type
_entity.pdbx_description
1 polymer ?
#
loop_
_entity_poly.entity_id
_entity_poly.type
_entity_poly.pdbx_seq_one_letter_code
_entity_poly.pdbx_strand_id
1 'polypeptide(L)'
;MSSNIVMVGGSLLSFVDGFSFQERQDIMNSLALAQYSADKHLESDALLVDWFDLFSESLMAVGWEVDEDMRSEWPDTGVFYSLEEAVLDGLKYVNQASLRAALQHSIEMLKLDKVSQDIFESRNRNGALAHYQFVPCEHRKDLGSYMFVSGMKVKSRVNLDNIFINGKKIKTDDALDVQTACSGFYLKTENYNPYRDVVLQKMSEIGDDFFKNLKQ
;
A
#
# COMPACT_ATOMS: atom_id res chain seq x y z
N MET A 1 19.31 -14.66 5.86
CA MET A 1 18.05 -14.04 6.32
C MET A 1 17.03 -14.32 5.24
N SER A 2 15.96 -15.09 5.49
CA SER A 2 14.91 -15.25 4.49
C SER A 2 13.98 -14.03 4.57
N SER A 3 14.12 -13.11 3.64
CA SER A 3 13.15 -12.03 3.46
C SER A 3 11.98 -12.59 2.65
N ASN A 4 10.89 -12.95 3.33
CA ASN A 4 9.65 -13.37 2.69
C ASN A 4 8.93 -12.11 2.16
N ILE A 5 8.42 -12.17 0.92
CA ILE A 5 7.49 -11.18 0.40
C ILE A 5 6.19 -11.35 1.18
N VAL A 6 5.74 -10.29 1.88
CA VAL A 6 4.49 -10.31 2.63
C VAL A 6 3.46 -9.50 1.86
N MET A 7 2.41 -10.17 1.38
CA MET A 7 1.29 -9.54 0.69
C MET A 7 0.01 -9.66 1.51
N VAL A 8 -0.66 -8.53 1.73
CA VAL A 8 -1.94 -8.46 2.44
C VAL A 8 -2.94 -7.77 1.54
N GLY A 9 -3.93 -8.51 1.05
CA GLY A 9 -4.83 -8.01 0.01
C GLY A 9 -4.01 -7.53 -1.20
N GLY A 10 -4.12 -6.24 -1.51
CA GLY A 10 -3.37 -5.53 -2.55
C GLY A 10 -2.06 -4.86 -2.12
N SER A 11 -1.68 -4.95 -0.84
CA SER A 11 -0.47 -4.31 -0.30
C SER A 11 0.77 -5.18 -0.31
N LEU A 12 1.92 -4.55 -0.57
CA LEU A 12 3.25 -5.07 -0.28
C LEU A 12 3.73 -4.53 1.08
N LEU A 13 3.94 -5.43 2.05
CA LEU A 13 4.43 -5.07 3.38
C LEU A 13 5.93 -5.33 3.48
N SER A 14 6.60 -4.44 4.20
CA SER A 14 8.02 -4.56 4.51
C SER A 14 8.21 -4.38 6.01
N PHE A 15 8.89 -5.29 6.68
CA PHE A 15 9.20 -5.16 8.10
C PHE A 15 10.68 -4.91 8.29
N VAL A 16 11.03 -3.84 9.01
CA VAL A 16 12.33 -3.73 9.67
C VAL A 16 12.43 -4.83 10.74
N ASP A 17 13.63 -5.31 11.04
CA ASP A 17 13.83 -6.34 12.08
C ASP A 17 13.32 -5.88 13.45
N GLY A 18 12.84 -6.84 14.26
CA GLY A 18 12.45 -6.60 15.65
C GLY A 18 10.98 -6.93 15.99
N PHE A 19 10.10 -7.02 14.99
CA PHE A 19 8.70 -7.38 15.22
C PHE A 19 8.54 -8.83 15.68
N SER A 20 7.78 -9.00 16.76
CA SER A 20 7.24 -10.30 17.16
C SER A 20 6.22 -10.81 16.15
N PHE A 21 5.94 -12.11 16.20
CA PHE A 21 4.90 -12.72 15.36
C PHE A 21 3.52 -12.06 15.58
N GLN A 22 3.17 -11.77 16.83
CA GLN A 22 1.87 -11.17 17.15
C GLN A 22 1.76 -9.76 16.58
N GLU A 23 2.80 -8.93 16.69
CA GLU A 23 2.77 -7.57 16.12
C GLU A 23 2.62 -7.61 14.60
N ARG A 24 3.35 -8.49 13.91
CA ARG A 24 3.18 -8.67 12.46
C ARG A 24 1.74 -9.04 12.12
N GLN A 25 1.15 -9.97 12.88
CA GLN A 25 -0.22 -10.39 12.65
C GLN A 25 -1.24 -9.27 12.92
N ASP A 26 -1.05 -8.48 13.97
CA ASP A 26 -1.90 -7.34 14.31
C ASP A 26 -1.85 -6.28 13.19
N ILE A 27 -0.66 -6.01 12.63
CA ILE A 27 -0.47 -5.11 11.49
C ILE A 27 -1.16 -5.63 10.23
N MET A 28 -0.91 -6.89 9.87
CA MET A 28 -1.53 -7.52 8.70
C MET A 28 -3.05 -7.53 8.79
N ASN A 29 -3.60 -7.85 9.98
CA ASN A 29 -5.04 -7.88 10.20
C ASN A 29 -5.67 -6.49 10.11
N SER A 30 -5.02 -5.49 10.71
CA SER A 30 -5.49 -4.09 10.67
C SER A 30 -5.51 -3.58 9.24
N LEU A 31 -4.42 -3.80 8.49
CA LEU A 31 -4.28 -3.34 7.13
C LEU A 31 -5.33 -3.96 6.20
N ALA A 32 -5.54 -5.27 6.32
CA ALA A 32 -6.55 -5.97 5.53
C ALA A 32 -7.98 -5.52 5.85
N LEU A 33 -8.30 -5.32 7.14
CA LEU A 33 -9.61 -4.81 7.55
C LEU A 33 -9.84 -3.41 6.97
N ALA A 34 -8.83 -2.55 7.02
CA ALA A 34 -8.92 -1.19 6.51
C ALA A 34 -9.08 -1.15 4.99
N GLN A 35 -8.31 -1.94 4.25
CA GLN A 35 -8.49 -2.10 2.79
C GLN A 35 -9.89 -2.59 2.46
N TYR A 36 -10.33 -3.69 3.07
CA TYR A 36 -11.65 -4.24 2.81
C TYR A 36 -12.76 -3.22 3.10
N SER A 37 -12.62 -2.45 4.18
CA SER A 37 -13.58 -1.42 4.54
C SER A 37 -13.61 -0.31 3.50
N ALA A 38 -12.46 0.20 3.05
CA ALA A 38 -12.40 1.23 2.02
C ALA A 38 -12.91 0.73 0.65
N ASP A 39 -12.47 -0.45 0.22
CA ASP A 39 -12.85 -1.07 -1.06
C ASP A 39 -14.34 -1.41 -1.16
N LYS A 40 -14.96 -1.78 -0.04
CA LYS A 40 -16.39 -2.11 -0.01
C LYS A 40 -17.30 -0.88 -0.12
N HIS A 41 -16.85 0.27 0.38
CA HIS A 41 -17.70 1.45 0.49
C HIS A 41 -17.56 2.40 -0.70
N LEU A 42 -16.53 2.25 -1.53
CA LEU A 42 -16.26 3.14 -2.64
C LEU A 42 -16.32 2.42 -3.99
N GLU A 43 -16.95 3.08 -4.96
CA GLU A 43 -16.88 2.67 -6.36
C GLU A 43 -15.46 2.83 -6.90
N SER A 44 -15.11 2.05 -7.94
CA SER A 44 -13.74 2.03 -8.48
C SER A 44 -13.22 3.38 -8.98
N ASP A 45 -14.10 4.32 -9.31
CA ASP A 45 -13.76 5.65 -9.79
C ASP A 45 -13.65 6.71 -8.67
N ALA A 46 -13.97 6.37 -7.42
CA ALA A 46 -13.88 7.26 -6.26
C ALA A 46 -12.51 7.94 -6.14
N LEU A 47 -12.50 9.15 -5.56
CA LEU A 47 -11.27 9.90 -5.37
C LEU A 47 -10.35 9.14 -4.42
N LEU A 48 -9.04 9.13 -4.70
CA LEU A 48 -8.06 8.46 -3.87
C LEU A 48 -8.08 8.99 -2.42
N VAL A 49 -8.39 10.27 -2.23
CA VAL A 49 -8.53 10.89 -0.91
C VAL A 49 -9.68 10.27 -0.10
N ASP A 50 -10.86 10.09 -0.71
CA ASP A 50 -12.02 9.50 -0.02
C ASP A 50 -11.72 8.05 0.41
N TRP A 51 -11.02 7.31 -0.45
CA TRP A 51 -10.57 5.95 -0.13
C TRP A 51 -9.58 5.94 1.02
N PHE A 52 -8.61 6.86 1.00
CA PHE A 52 -7.58 6.94 2.01
C PHE A 52 -8.13 7.41 3.37
N ASP A 53 -9.14 8.27 3.37
CA ASP A 53 -9.84 8.70 4.59
C ASP A 53 -10.59 7.54 5.24
N LEU A 54 -11.41 6.78 4.50
CA LEU A 54 -12.10 5.60 5.04
C LEU A 54 -11.12 4.51 5.52
N PHE A 55 -10.03 4.31 4.79
CA PHE A 55 -8.95 3.43 5.18
C PHE A 55 -8.35 3.86 6.53
N SER A 56 -8.04 5.15 6.68
CA SER A 56 -7.46 5.73 7.90
C SER A 56 -8.43 5.63 9.08
N GLU A 57 -9.70 5.95 8.87
CA GLU A 57 -10.77 5.82 9.88
C GLU A 57 -10.90 4.37 10.37
N SER A 58 -10.78 3.40 9.46
CA SER A 58 -10.86 1.98 9.80
C SER A 58 -9.69 1.52 10.67
N LEU A 59 -8.49 2.05 10.43
CA LEU A 59 -7.33 1.80 11.29
C LEU A 59 -7.51 2.44 12.66
N MET A 60 -7.95 3.70 12.70
CA MET A 60 -8.21 4.42 13.95
C MET A 60 -9.25 3.71 14.83
N ALA A 61 -10.28 3.14 14.21
CA ALA A 61 -11.32 2.38 14.89
C ALA A 61 -10.80 1.11 15.62
N VAL A 62 -9.58 0.65 15.33
CA VAL A 62 -8.95 -0.50 15.98
C VAL A 62 -7.68 -0.14 16.76
N GLY A 63 -7.51 1.14 17.10
CA GLY A 63 -6.49 1.60 18.03
C GLY A 63 -5.21 2.16 17.40
N TRP A 64 -5.18 2.34 16.08
CA TRP A 64 -4.10 3.08 15.43
C TRP A 64 -4.25 4.59 15.64
N GLU A 65 -3.13 5.27 15.81
CA GLU A 65 -3.05 6.73 15.88
C GLU A 65 -2.39 7.26 14.61
N VAL A 66 -2.96 8.31 14.00
CA VAL A 66 -2.43 8.92 12.77
C VAL A 66 -1.18 9.75 13.09
N ASP A 67 -0.16 9.63 12.27
CA ASP A 67 0.96 10.58 12.22
C ASP A 67 0.58 11.75 11.30
N GLU A 68 0.03 12.82 11.88
CA GLU A 68 -0.44 13.99 11.12
C GLU A 68 0.69 14.68 10.34
N ASP A 69 1.95 14.54 10.76
CA ASP A 69 3.09 15.12 10.03
C ASP A 69 3.36 14.37 8.71
N MET A 70 2.92 13.11 8.62
CA MET A 70 3.13 12.24 7.45
C MET A 70 1.88 12.12 6.58
N ARG A 71 0.74 12.69 7.00
CA ARG A 71 -0.52 12.63 6.26
C ARG A 71 -0.51 13.59 5.08
N SER A 72 -0.79 13.07 3.88
CA SER A 72 -1.03 13.91 2.71
C SER A 72 -2.42 14.55 2.80
N GLU A 73 -2.49 15.87 2.70
CA GLU A 73 -3.78 16.59 2.58
C GLU A 73 -4.46 16.33 1.22
N TRP A 74 -3.66 16.20 0.16
CA TRP A 74 -4.12 15.93 -1.20
C TRP A 74 -3.20 14.92 -1.89
N PRO A 75 -3.73 14.09 -2.82
CA PRO A 75 -2.88 13.22 -3.60
C PRO A 75 -1.90 14.00 -4.48
N ASP A 76 -0.63 13.62 -4.47
CA ASP A 76 0.33 14.06 -5.48
C ASP A 76 0.02 13.36 -6.81
N THR A 77 0.23 14.05 -7.93
CA THR A 77 -0.06 13.52 -9.26
C THR A 77 1.18 13.54 -10.12
N GLY A 78 1.48 12.41 -10.76
CA GLY A 78 2.61 12.27 -11.67
C GLY A 78 2.27 11.45 -12.92
N VAL A 79 3.10 11.60 -13.94
CA VAL A 79 3.10 10.74 -15.13
C VAL A 79 4.42 9.98 -15.16
N PHE A 80 4.32 8.66 -15.24
CA PHE A 80 5.48 7.76 -15.19
C PHE A 80 5.43 6.77 -16.36
N TYR A 81 6.58 6.21 -16.73
CA TYR A 81 6.67 5.24 -17.83
C TYR A 81 6.76 3.79 -17.34
N SER A 82 6.87 3.59 -16.03
CA SER A 82 6.76 2.27 -15.39
C SER A 82 6.21 2.38 -13.97
N LEU A 83 5.66 1.29 -13.45
CA LEU A 83 5.23 1.23 -12.04
C LEU A 83 6.45 1.35 -11.11
N GLU A 84 7.58 0.74 -11.48
CA GLU A 84 8.83 0.84 -10.71
C GLU A 84 9.26 2.30 -10.52
N GLU A 85 9.27 3.09 -11.60
CA GLU A 85 9.59 4.53 -11.55
C GLU A 85 8.65 5.28 -10.59
N ALA A 86 7.34 5.03 -10.69
CA ALA A 86 6.35 5.65 -9.82
C ALA A 86 6.54 5.28 -8.35
N VAL A 87 6.85 4.01 -8.06
CA VAL A 87 7.09 3.52 -6.69
C VAL A 87 8.37 4.11 -6.11
N LEU A 88 9.45 4.18 -6.91
CA LEU A 88 10.70 4.80 -6.50
C LEU A 88 10.54 6.30 -6.24
N ASP A 89 9.74 7.02 -7.04
CA ASP A 89 9.38 8.40 -6.76
C ASP A 89 8.63 8.52 -5.43
N GLY A 90 7.68 7.60 -5.16
CA GLY A 90 6.95 7.53 -3.90
C GLY A 90 7.84 7.37 -2.65
N LEU A 91 9.08 6.86 -2.78
CA LEU A 91 10.03 6.79 -1.66
C LEU A 91 10.43 8.18 -1.12
N LYS A 92 10.21 9.26 -1.87
CA LYS A 92 10.45 10.64 -1.40
C LYS A 92 9.61 11.00 -0.19
N TYR A 93 8.46 10.35 0.00
CA TYR A 93 7.56 10.55 1.14
C TYR A 93 7.99 9.77 2.39
N VAL A 94 8.88 8.79 2.25
CA VAL A 94 9.38 7.99 3.36
C VAL A 94 10.64 8.65 3.93
N ASN A 95 10.47 9.47 4.97
CA ASN A 95 11.59 10.23 5.54
C ASN A 95 12.66 9.35 6.19
N GLN A 96 12.28 8.19 6.74
CA GLN A 96 13.21 7.35 7.51
C GLN A 96 13.97 6.37 6.63
N ALA A 97 15.29 6.36 6.80
CA ALA A 97 16.20 5.55 5.98
C ALA A 97 15.95 4.03 6.14
N SER A 98 15.59 3.59 7.34
CA SER A 98 15.22 2.19 7.65
C SER A 98 13.99 1.74 6.87
N LEU A 99 12.92 2.53 6.86
CA LEU A 99 11.71 2.23 6.09
C LEU A 99 11.96 2.23 4.59
N ARG A 100 12.73 3.20 4.08
CA ARG A 100 13.13 3.23 2.67
C ARG A 100 13.92 1.98 2.27
N ALA A 101 14.88 1.57 3.10
CA ALA A 101 15.67 0.37 2.85
C ALA A 101 14.80 -0.89 2.86
N ALA A 102 13.88 -1.01 3.82
CA ALA A 102 12.96 -2.14 3.91
C ALA A 102 12.04 -2.22 2.68
N LEU A 103 11.47 -1.08 2.26
CA LEU A 103 10.59 -1.01 1.09
C LEU A 103 11.36 -1.32 -0.20
N GLN A 104 12.52 -0.70 -0.42
CA GLN A 104 13.36 -0.97 -1.58
C GLN A 104 13.71 -2.46 -1.68
N HIS A 105 14.09 -3.07 -0.56
CA HIS A 105 14.39 -4.49 -0.51
C HIS A 105 13.18 -5.36 -0.87
N SER A 106 11.99 -5.06 -0.34
CA SER A 106 10.76 -5.79 -0.73
C SER A 106 10.41 -5.64 -2.20
N ILE A 107 10.63 -4.47 -2.80
CA ILE A 107 10.42 -4.24 -4.23
C ILE A 107 11.40 -5.08 -5.06
N GLU A 108 12.68 -5.11 -4.70
CA GLU A 108 13.68 -5.94 -5.38
C GLU A 108 13.35 -7.43 -5.26
N MET A 109 12.91 -7.88 -4.08
CA MET A 109 12.46 -9.27 -3.90
C MET A 109 11.24 -9.58 -4.75
N LEU A 110 10.26 -8.68 -4.81
CA LEU A 110 9.08 -8.83 -5.67
C LEU A 110 9.51 -8.97 -7.14
N LYS A 111 10.44 -8.14 -7.63
CA LYS A 111 10.99 -8.20 -9.00
C LYS A 111 11.64 -9.54 -9.35
N LEU A 112 12.15 -10.27 -8.35
CA LEU A 112 12.79 -11.56 -8.53
C LEU A 112 11.82 -12.76 -8.46
N ASP A 113 10.60 -12.55 -7.98
CA ASP A 113 9.56 -13.59 -7.83
C ASP A 113 8.37 -13.33 -8.76
N LYS A 114 8.34 -14.03 -9.89
CA LYS A 114 7.29 -13.89 -10.90
C LYS A 114 5.90 -14.30 -10.39
N VAL A 115 5.82 -15.30 -9.51
CA VAL A 115 4.52 -15.74 -8.97
C VAL A 115 3.94 -14.64 -8.08
N SER A 116 4.78 -14.04 -7.24
CA SER A 116 4.39 -12.92 -6.39
C SER A 116 4.02 -11.68 -7.21
N GLN A 117 4.74 -11.38 -8.30
CA GLN A 117 4.37 -10.31 -9.24
C GLN A 117 2.99 -10.53 -9.86
N ASP A 118 2.75 -11.72 -10.42
CA ASP A 118 1.49 -12.02 -11.09
C ASP A 118 0.30 -11.92 -10.10
N ILE A 119 0.50 -12.34 -8.84
CA ILE A 119 -0.49 -12.16 -7.76
C ILE A 119 -0.70 -10.68 -7.42
N PHE A 120 0.40 -9.94 -7.20
CA PHE A 120 0.34 -8.53 -6.84
C PHE A 120 -0.33 -7.69 -7.93
N GLU A 121 -0.05 -7.94 -9.20
CA GLU A 121 -0.68 -7.23 -10.31
C GLU A 121 -2.14 -7.61 -10.50
N SER A 122 -2.48 -8.91 -10.44
CA SER A 122 -3.85 -9.38 -10.68
C SER A 122 -4.85 -8.93 -9.61
N ARG A 123 -4.42 -8.78 -8.35
CA ARG A 123 -5.27 -8.27 -7.27
C ARG A 123 -5.55 -6.77 -7.37
N ASN A 124 -4.60 -6.05 -7.92
CA ASN A 124 -4.60 -4.59 -7.90
C ASN A 124 -5.17 -3.98 -9.18
N ARG A 125 -5.23 -4.73 -10.29
CA ARG A 125 -5.65 -4.21 -11.60
C ARG A 125 -7.09 -4.59 -11.97
N ASN A 126 -7.87 -3.59 -12.34
CA ASN A 126 -9.18 -3.74 -12.99
C ASN A 126 -9.19 -2.95 -14.31
N GLY A 127 -8.98 -3.66 -15.43
CA GLY A 127 -8.86 -3.05 -16.75
C GLY A 127 -7.65 -2.11 -16.83
N ALA A 128 -7.90 -0.83 -17.13
CA ALA A 128 -6.85 0.21 -17.21
C ALA A 128 -6.55 0.89 -15.87
N LEU A 129 -7.31 0.58 -14.81
CA LEU A 129 -7.12 1.15 -13.48
C LEU A 129 -6.45 0.13 -12.57
N ALA A 130 -5.54 0.58 -11.71
CA ALA A 130 -4.99 -0.23 -10.65
C ALA A 130 -4.83 0.57 -9.35
N HIS A 131 -4.92 -0.11 -8.21
CA HIS A 131 -4.62 0.45 -6.89
C HIS A 131 -3.46 -0.32 -6.28
N TYR A 132 -2.34 0.32 -5.98
CA TYR A 132 -1.19 -0.34 -5.35
C TYR A 132 -0.94 0.27 -3.98
N GLN A 133 -0.58 -0.55 -3.01
CA GLN A 133 -0.17 -0.08 -1.69
C GLN A 133 1.19 -0.63 -1.26
N PHE A 134 1.98 0.23 -0.64
CA PHE A 134 3.31 -0.07 -0.10
C PHE A 134 3.37 0.34 1.36
N VAL A 135 3.69 -0.61 2.23
CA VAL A 135 3.55 -0.45 3.68
C VAL A 135 4.81 -0.90 4.42
N PRO A 136 5.89 -0.07 4.42
CA PRO A 136 7.02 -0.34 5.28
C PRO A 136 6.67 -0.05 6.75
N CYS A 137 7.14 -0.94 7.61
CA CYS A 137 6.89 -0.97 9.04
C CYS A 137 8.20 -1.00 9.83
N GLU A 138 8.24 -0.25 10.93
CA GLU A 138 9.35 -0.29 11.89
C GLU A 138 8.88 -0.05 13.31
N HIS A 139 9.71 -0.35 14.31
CA HIS A 139 9.45 0.08 15.68
C HIS A 139 9.88 1.52 15.91
N ARG A 140 9.02 2.26 16.60
CA ARG A 140 9.27 3.63 17.06
C ARG A 140 9.22 3.64 18.58
N LYS A 141 10.39 3.59 19.23
CA LYS A 141 10.61 3.72 20.69
C LYS A 141 9.33 3.64 21.54
N ASP A 142 8.89 4.74 22.13
CA ASP A 142 7.76 4.79 23.08
C ASP A 142 6.38 4.85 22.40
N LEU A 143 6.35 4.74 21.07
CA LEU A 143 5.14 4.81 20.24
C LEU A 143 4.71 3.44 19.70
N GLY A 144 5.55 2.41 19.84
CA GLY A 144 5.23 1.03 19.45
C GLY A 144 5.53 0.73 17.99
N SER A 145 4.65 -0.03 17.35
CA SER A 145 4.73 -0.33 15.91
C SER A 145 4.38 0.91 15.11
N TYR A 146 5.12 1.17 14.04
CA TYR A 146 4.86 2.25 13.10
C TYR A 146 4.74 1.67 11.70
N MET A 147 3.72 2.10 10.96
CA MET A 147 3.61 1.83 9.54
C MET A 147 3.47 3.13 8.77
N PHE A 148 4.17 3.21 7.64
CA PHE A 148 3.93 4.25 6.65
C PHE A 148 3.17 3.61 5.50
N VAL A 149 2.00 4.15 5.15
CA VAL A 149 1.17 3.63 4.07
C VAL A 149 1.26 4.60 2.89
N SER A 150 1.71 4.11 1.73
CA SER A 150 1.60 4.82 0.46
C SER A 150 0.57 4.09 -0.41
N GLY A 151 -0.51 4.78 -0.77
CA GLY A 151 -1.54 4.30 -1.69
C GLY A 151 -1.44 5.01 -3.03
N MET A 152 -1.45 4.22 -4.12
CA MET A 152 -1.29 4.72 -5.48
C MET A 152 -2.49 4.32 -6.34
N LYS A 153 -3.16 5.29 -6.94
CA LYS A 153 -4.15 5.07 -8.01
C LYS A 153 -3.47 5.25 -9.35
N VAL A 154 -3.37 4.17 -10.12
CA VAL A 154 -2.64 4.10 -11.39
C VAL A 154 -3.61 3.91 -12.54
N LYS A 155 -3.56 4.78 -13.54
CA LYS A 155 -4.32 4.65 -14.78
C LYS A 155 -3.38 4.49 -15.95
N SER A 156 -3.45 3.35 -16.62
CA SER A 156 -2.65 3.06 -17.81
C SER A 156 -3.20 3.79 -19.04
N ARG A 157 -2.32 4.49 -19.74
CA ARG A 157 -2.55 5.06 -21.07
C ARG A 157 -1.67 4.32 -22.07
N VAL A 158 -2.28 3.71 -23.08
CA VAL A 158 -1.56 2.96 -24.11
C VAL A 158 -1.53 3.71 -25.44
N ASN A 159 -0.48 3.50 -26.21
CA ASN A 159 -0.31 4.06 -27.56
C ASN A 159 -0.41 5.60 -27.63
N LEU A 160 0.28 6.32 -26.74
CA LEU A 160 0.34 7.79 -26.77
C LEU A 160 1.30 8.27 -27.85
N ASP A 161 0.76 9.04 -28.80
CA ASP A 161 1.55 9.68 -29.85
C ASP A 161 2.18 10.97 -29.33
N ASN A 162 3.51 10.97 -29.15
CA ASN A 162 4.28 12.18 -28.87
C ASN A 162 4.38 13.00 -30.16
N ILE A 163 3.62 14.08 -30.22
CA ILE A 163 3.51 14.95 -31.38
C ILE A 163 4.41 16.18 -31.19
N PHE A 164 5.17 16.52 -32.22
CA PHE A 164 5.91 17.79 -32.31
C PHE A 164 5.27 18.73 -33.33
N ILE A 165 5.78 19.97 -33.37
CA ILE A 165 5.37 21.06 -34.27
C ILE A 165 4.89 20.51 -35.63
N ASN A 166 3.66 20.88 -36.01
CA ASN A 166 2.92 20.45 -37.21
C ASN A 166 2.38 19.01 -37.20
N GLY A 167 2.06 18.43 -36.04
CA GLY A 167 1.39 17.12 -36.01
C GLY A 167 2.33 15.95 -36.30
N LYS A 168 3.65 16.19 -36.37
CA LYS A 168 4.61 15.13 -36.68
C LYS A 168 4.83 14.27 -35.44
N LYS A 169 4.40 13.02 -35.52
CA LYS A 169 4.65 11.99 -34.51
C LYS A 169 6.15 11.70 -34.43
N ILE A 170 6.73 11.86 -33.24
CA ILE A 170 8.12 11.50 -32.93
C ILE A 170 8.21 10.07 -32.41
N LYS A 171 7.31 9.68 -31.50
CA LYS A 171 7.35 8.39 -30.80
C LYS A 171 5.95 7.97 -30.34
N THR A 172 5.72 6.66 -30.21
CA THR A 172 4.57 6.11 -29.47
C THR A 172 5.08 5.57 -28.15
N ASP A 173 4.45 5.93 -27.03
CA ASP A 173 4.79 5.40 -25.70
C ASP A 173 3.54 4.99 -24.93
N ASP A 174 3.72 4.13 -23.93
CA ASP A 174 2.73 3.91 -22.88
C ASP A 174 3.10 4.77 -21.67
N ALA A 175 2.11 5.23 -20.91
CA ALA A 175 2.34 6.01 -19.70
C ALA A 175 1.33 5.64 -18.61
N LEU A 176 1.69 5.95 -17.37
CA LEU A 176 0.88 5.77 -16.19
C LEU A 176 0.56 7.13 -15.60
N ASP A 177 -0.72 7.47 -15.51
CA ASP A 177 -1.13 8.53 -14.59
C ASP A 177 -1.19 7.95 -13.20
N VAL A 178 -0.51 8.58 -12.26
CA VAL A 178 -0.41 8.10 -10.90
C VAL A 178 -0.86 9.20 -9.96
N GLN A 179 -1.83 8.88 -9.11
CA GLN A 179 -2.14 9.67 -7.92
C GLN A 179 -1.57 8.93 -6.71
N THR A 180 -0.90 9.63 -5.81
CA THR A 180 -0.29 9.05 -4.61
C THR A 180 -0.75 9.80 -3.37
N ALA A 181 -1.29 9.08 -2.39
CA ALA A 181 -1.62 9.58 -1.06
C ALA A 181 -0.86 8.76 -0.02
N CYS A 182 -0.50 9.38 1.10
CA CYS A 182 0.25 8.70 2.15
C CYS A 182 -0.12 9.16 3.56
N SER A 183 0.16 8.30 4.54
CA SER A 183 0.07 8.63 5.96
C SER A 183 0.91 7.67 6.79
N GLY A 184 1.39 8.16 7.92
CA GLY A 184 1.99 7.35 8.98
C GLY A 184 0.94 6.96 10.01
N PHE A 185 1.16 5.83 10.69
CA PHE A 185 0.31 5.38 11.79
C PHE A 185 1.13 4.68 12.87
N TYR A 186 0.77 4.92 14.12
CA TYR A 186 1.34 4.30 15.31
C TYR A 186 0.37 3.28 15.91
N LEU A 187 0.89 2.17 16.41
CA LEU A 187 0.14 1.18 17.17
C LEU A 187 0.93 0.70 18.38
N LYS A 188 0.40 0.99 19.56
CA LYS A 188 0.79 0.29 20.79
C LYS A 188 -0.05 -0.97 20.93
N THR A 189 0.58 -2.07 21.33
CA THR A 189 -0.11 -3.35 21.54
C THR A 189 -1.29 -3.23 22.50
N GLU A 190 -1.15 -2.39 23.55
CA GLU A 190 -2.21 -2.12 24.52
C GLU A 190 -3.45 -1.45 23.91
N ASN A 191 -3.28 -0.64 22.86
CA ASN A 191 -4.40 -0.01 22.14
C ASN A 191 -5.14 -1.01 21.26
N TYR A 192 -4.43 -1.98 20.67
CA TYR A 192 -5.03 -2.99 19.79
C TYR A 192 -5.68 -4.16 20.56
N ASN A 193 -5.15 -4.48 21.74
CA ASN A 193 -5.57 -5.63 22.55
C ASN A 193 -7.10 -5.76 22.72
N PRO A 194 -7.87 -4.69 23.03
CA PRO A 194 -9.31 -4.77 23.19
C PRO A 194 -10.06 -5.10 21.89
N TYR A 195 -9.47 -4.84 20.73
CA TYR A 195 -10.10 -4.98 19.42
C TYR A 195 -9.70 -6.27 18.70
N ARG A 196 -8.63 -6.96 19.14
CA ARG A 196 -8.05 -8.10 18.41
C ARG A 196 -9.08 -9.16 18.04
N ASP A 197 -9.90 -9.60 18.99
CA ASP A 197 -10.88 -10.67 18.75
C ASP A 197 -11.98 -10.20 17.78
N VAL A 198 -12.40 -8.94 17.88
CA VAL A 198 -13.39 -8.34 16.98
C VAL A 198 -12.83 -8.20 15.56
N VAL A 199 -11.56 -7.80 15.44
CA VAL A 199 -10.88 -7.77 14.14
C VAL A 199 -10.86 -9.18 13.56
N LEU A 200 -10.34 -10.17 14.30
CA LEU A 200 -10.28 -11.56 13.82
C LEU A 200 -11.65 -12.11 13.39
N GLN A 201 -12.72 -11.77 14.12
CA GLN A 201 -14.08 -12.13 13.73
C GLN A 201 -14.47 -11.48 12.40
N LYS A 202 -14.31 -10.15 12.25
CA LYS A 202 -14.58 -9.45 10.97
C LYS A 202 -13.77 -10.04 9.81
N MET A 203 -12.52 -10.42 10.06
CA MET A 203 -11.66 -11.05 9.06
C MET A 203 -12.19 -12.40 8.61
N SER A 204 -12.75 -13.21 9.52
CA SER A 204 -13.37 -14.49 9.14
C SER A 204 -14.58 -14.33 8.22
N GLU A 205 -15.25 -13.17 8.26
CA GLU A 205 -16.39 -12.85 7.39
C GLU A 205 -15.98 -12.38 5.99
N ILE A 206 -14.74 -11.88 5.83
CA ILE A 206 -14.20 -11.32 4.58
C ILE A 206 -13.84 -12.42 3.54
N GLY A 207 -13.90 -13.70 3.93
CA GLY A 207 -13.75 -14.86 3.05
C GLY A 207 -12.29 -15.20 2.73
N ASP A 208 -12.01 -16.50 2.58
CA ASP A 208 -10.64 -17.03 2.45
C ASP A 208 -9.87 -16.49 1.24
N ASP A 209 -10.57 -16.06 0.17
CA ASP A 209 -9.94 -15.57 -1.07
C ASP A 209 -9.11 -14.31 -0.87
N PHE A 210 -9.53 -13.41 0.04
CA PHE A 210 -8.76 -12.22 0.40
C PHE A 210 -7.45 -12.60 1.12
N PHE A 211 -7.47 -13.72 1.85
CA PHE A 211 -6.38 -14.18 2.74
C PHE A 211 -5.58 -15.37 2.24
N LYS A 212 -5.88 -15.88 1.04
CA LYS A 212 -5.28 -17.13 0.50
C LYS A 212 -3.75 -17.18 0.58
N ASN A 213 -3.09 -16.02 0.69
CA ASN A 213 -1.63 -15.91 0.78
C ASN A 213 -1.11 -15.10 1.99
N LEU A 214 -1.90 -14.90 3.06
CA LEU A 214 -1.35 -14.41 4.35
C LEU A 214 -0.41 -15.42 5.03
N LYS A 215 -0.31 -16.64 4.50
CA LYS A 215 0.47 -17.73 5.08
C LYS A 215 1.76 -17.93 4.31
N GLN A 216 2.88 -17.46 4.89
CA GLN A 216 4.07 -18.26 5.19
C GLN A 216 5.07 -17.52 6.07
#